data_AF-A0A1V5DZR7-F1
#
_entry.id   AF-A0A1V5DZR7-F1
#
_cell.length_a   1.000
_cell.length_b   1.000
_cell.length_c   1.000
_cell.angle_alpha   90.00
_cell.angle_beta   90.00
_cell.angle_gamma   90.00
#
_symmetry.space_group_name_H-M   'P 1'
#
loop_
_entity.id
_entity.type
_entity.pdbx_description
1 polymer ?
#
loop_
_entity_poly.entity_id
_entity_poly.type
_entity_poly.pdbx_seq_one_letter_code
_entity_poly.pdbx_strand_id
1 'polypeptide(L)'
;MRIAVQGLAAIFLCLACTAGAGAADVPKCLVRDPSDTVEYATARAKLSPKELLARLVYAEALSTGFGDDPLVHEAIAWGVMNRVRLAERSESMKKAYGSGIRGVVFKKGQFNPAVSPRSAFSKDFLCPREPALWRFALEAAARAMAGERNPLIQTPWEHENNLSLVVNFYYPKSTQAKGPYPPWEGGGALEFIGDVMIGDRMLPAEHVRFYRLARPPADLKPAR
;
A
#
# COMPACT_ATOMS: atom_id res chain seq x y z
N MET A 1 -39.03 -63.87 0.94
CA MET A 1 -39.27 -63.37 2.31
C MET A 1 -38.09 -63.76 3.19
N ARG A 2 -37.21 -62.81 3.51
CA ARG A 2 -36.39 -62.75 4.73
C ARG A 2 -35.58 -61.44 4.66
N ILE A 3 -35.94 -60.55 5.57
CA ILE A 3 -35.35 -59.23 5.80
C ILE A 3 -34.04 -59.46 6.57
N ALA A 4 -32.95 -58.82 6.15
CA ALA A 4 -31.76 -58.66 6.96
C ALA A 4 -31.34 -57.19 6.89
N VAL A 5 -31.64 -56.49 7.99
CA VAL A 5 -31.24 -55.11 8.27
C VAL A 5 -29.83 -55.15 8.87
N GLN A 6 -28.87 -54.55 8.19
CA GLN A 6 -27.56 -54.12 8.71
C GLN A 6 -27.26 -52.82 7.93
N GLY A 7 -27.13 -51.63 8.51
CA GLY A 7 -26.58 -51.23 9.80
C GLY A 7 -25.13 -50.77 9.59
N LEU A 8 -24.86 -49.46 9.76
CA LEU A 8 -23.57 -48.75 9.73
C LEU A 8 -23.02 -48.37 8.33
N ALA A 9 -22.45 -47.19 8.07
CA ALA A 9 -22.19 -45.99 8.87
C ALA A 9 -22.04 -44.80 7.90
N ALA A 10 -22.68 -43.67 8.22
CA ALA A 10 -22.45 -42.41 7.50
C ALA A 10 -21.11 -41.81 7.96
N ILE A 11 -20.08 -41.91 7.12
CA ILE A 11 -18.81 -41.19 7.30
C ILE A 11 -19.02 -39.79 6.73
N PHE A 12 -19.45 -38.85 7.58
CA PHE A 12 -19.33 -37.42 7.32
C PHE A 12 -17.85 -37.04 7.49
N LEU A 13 -17.09 -37.12 6.40
CA LEU A 13 -15.73 -36.59 6.36
C LEU A 13 -15.84 -35.06 6.19
N CYS A 14 -16.00 -34.35 7.31
CA CYS A 14 -15.80 -32.90 7.36
C CYS A 14 -14.33 -32.60 7.03
N LEU A 15 -14.03 -32.35 5.76
CA LEU A 15 -12.83 -31.64 5.34
C LEU A 15 -12.94 -30.19 5.83
N ALA A 16 -12.70 -30.00 7.12
CA ALA A 16 -12.30 -28.70 7.64
C ALA A 16 -10.86 -28.46 7.14
N CYS A 17 -10.73 -27.95 5.92
CA CYS A 17 -9.56 -27.16 5.56
C CYS A 17 -9.60 -25.88 6.39
N THR A 18 -9.22 -25.99 7.66
CA THR A 18 -8.76 -24.85 8.43
C THR A 18 -7.52 -24.35 7.70
N ALA A 19 -7.71 -23.37 6.81
CA ALA A 19 -6.64 -22.50 6.40
C ALA A 19 -6.15 -21.85 7.70
N GLY A 20 -5.09 -22.44 8.27
CA GLY A 20 -4.37 -21.85 9.38
C GLY A 20 -3.85 -20.51 8.89
N ALA A 21 -4.59 -19.45 9.22
CA ALA A 21 -4.06 -18.10 9.24
C ALA A 21 -2.96 -18.11 10.29
N GLY A 22 -1.75 -18.55 9.90
CA GLY A 22 -0.56 -18.30 10.68
C GLY A 22 -0.53 -16.81 10.91
N ALA A 23 -0.59 -16.39 12.19
CA ALA A 23 -0.39 -15.01 12.54
C ALA A 23 0.90 -14.58 11.84
N ALA A 24 0.81 -13.60 10.94
CA ALA A 24 2.02 -13.06 10.34
C ALA A 24 2.81 -12.45 11.49
N ASP A 25 3.83 -13.16 11.97
CA ASP A 25 4.67 -12.67 13.06
C ASP A 25 5.20 -11.29 12.70
N VAL A 26 5.12 -10.37 13.65
CA VAL A 26 5.69 -9.04 13.49
C VAL A 26 7.18 -9.17 13.17
N PRO A 27 7.69 -8.43 12.19
CA PRO A 27 9.06 -8.58 11.76
C PRO A 27 9.98 -8.02 12.83
N LYS A 28 11.21 -8.52 12.90
CA LYS A 28 12.21 -7.99 13.83
C LYS A 28 12.43 -6.49 13.61
N CYS A 29 12.55 -5.75 14.70
CA CYS A 29 12.87 -4.34 14.64
C CYS A 29 14.27 -4.12 14.07
N LEU A 30 14.41 -3.10 13.22
CA LEU A 30 15.67 -2.74 12.61
C LEU A 30 16.45 -1.79 13.51
N VAL A 31 17.66 -2.18 13.85
CA VAL A 31 18.60 -1.32 14.59
C VAL A 31 19.15 -0.25 13.65
N ARG A 32 19.04 1.01 14.06
CA ARG A 32 19.56 2.18 13.34
C ARG A 32 20.40 3.02 14.29
N ASP A 33 21.65 3.25 13.93
CA ASP A 33 22.50 4.20 14.63
C ASP A 33 22.01 5.63 14.36
N PRO A 34 22.14 6.58 15.30
CA PRO A 34 21.65 7.94 15.11
C PRO A 34 22.16 8.62 13.83
N SER A 35 23.38 8.30 13.40
CA SER A 35 24.02 8.79 12.16
C SER A 35 23.49 8.16 10.87
N ASP A 36 22.84 7.00 10.95
CA ASP A 36 22.37 6.25 9.78
C ASP A 36 21.06 6.83 9.25
N THR A 37 20.88 6.82 7.93
CA THR A 37 19.56 7.05 7.34
C THR A 37 18.68 5.81 7.50
N VAL A 38 17.35 6.00 7.47
CA VAL A 38 16.40 4.88 7.43
C VAL A 38 16.65 4.00 6.19
N GLU A 39 17.00 4.63 5.07
CA GLU A 39 17.35 3.95 3.83
C GLU A 39 18.59 3.04 3.98
N TYR A 40 19.61 3.48 4.72
CA TYR A 40 20.81 2.69 4.97
C TYR A 40 20.51 1.51 5.92
N ALA A 41 19.75 1.74 6.99
CA ALA A 41 19.36 0.67 7.91
C ALA A 41 18.58 -0.45 7.22
N THR A 42 17.63 -0.11 6.33
CA THR A 42 16.89 -1.10 5.54
C THR A 42 17.76 -1.82 4.51
N ALA A 43 18.73 -1.15 3.90
CA ALA A 43 19.69 -1.77 2.99
C ALA A 43 20.59 -2.78 3.73
N ARG A 44 21.11 -2.39 4.90
CA ARG A 44 21.93 -3.26 5.77
C ARG A 44 21.16 -4.50 6.20
N ALA A 45 19.88 -4.34 6.51
CA ALA A 45 18.97 -5.45 6.86
C ALA A 45 18.58 -6.33 5.67
N LYS A 46 18.90 -5.94 4.43
CA LYS A 46 18.56 -6.65 3.18
C LYS A 46 17.07 -7.00 3.09
N LEU A 47 16.21 -6.04 3.43
CA LEU A 47 14.77 -6.26 3.38
C LEU A 47 14.32 -6.68 1.99
N SER A 48 13.41 -7.67 1.94
CA SER A 48 12.72 -7.99 0.68
C SER A 48 11.88 -6.79 0.22
N PRO A 49 11.62 -6.64 -1.11
CA PRO A 49 10.76 -5.55 -1.60
C PRO A 49 9.37 -5.56 -0.97
N LYS A 50 8.82 -6.76 -0.70
CA LYS A 50 7.53 -6.93 -0.02
C LYS A 50 7.56 -6.42 1.42
N GLU A 51 8.56 -6.79 2.19
CA GLU A 51 8.68 -6.32 3.57
C GLU A 51 8.93 -4.81 3.63
N LEU A 52 9.75 -4.28 2.71
CA LEU A 52 9.97 -2.83 2.60
C LEU A 52 8.67 -2.08 2.34
N LEU A 53 7.85 -2.56 1.39
CA LEU A 53 6.54 -1.97 1.11
C LEU A 53 5.59 -2.10 2.31
N ALA A 54 5.53 -3.27 2.95
CA ALA A 54 4.67 -3.49 4.12
C ALA A 54 5.04 -2.57 5.29
N ARG A 55 6.34 -2.38 5.57
CA ARG A 55 6.81 -1.41 6.60
C ARG A 55 6.42 0.02 6.27
N LEU A 56 6.52 0.41 4.99
CA LEU A 56 6.04 1.71 4.54
C LEU A 56 4.54 1.86 4.78
N VAL A 57 3.74 0.90 4.30
CA VAL A 57 2.27 0.92 4.43
C VAL A 57 1.84 0.97 5.89
N TYR A 58 2.47 0.17 6.77
CA TYR A 58 2.21 0.18 8.20
C TYR A 58 2.41 1.57 8.82
N ALA A 59 3.57 2.18 8.57
CA ALA A 59 3.90 3.48 9.13
C ALA A 59 3.03 4.61 8.57
N GLU A 60 2.79 4.61 7.25
CA GLU A 60 1.95 5.60 6.59
C GLU A 60 0.48 5.47 7.02
N ALA A 61 -0.05 4.24 7.18
CA ALA A 61 -1.41 4.01 7.66
C ALA A 61 -1.62 4.59 9.07
N LEU A 62 -0.68 4.33 9.98
CA LEU A 62 -0.68 4.95 11.32
C LEU A 62 -0.65 6.48 11.25
N SER A 63 0.11 7.03 10.29
CA SER A 63 0.22 8.48 10.11
C SER A 63 -1.08 9.14 9.65
N THR A 64 -2.04 8.37 9.12
CA THR A 64 -3.34 8.90 8.68
C THR A 64 -4.29 9.23 9.83
N GLY A 65 -4.10 8.60 10.99
CA GLY A 65 -5.06 8.59 12.09
C GLY A 65 -6.10 7.46 12.01
N PHE A 66 -6.08 6.66 10.93
CA PHE A 66 -6.98 5.53 10.67
C PHE A 66 -6.21 4.23 10.45
N GLY A 67 -5.14 4.04 11.23
CA GLY A 67 -4.24 2.90 11.10
C GLY A 67 -4.84 1.57 11.57
N ASP A 68 -6.09 1.53 12.04
CA ASP A 68 -6.85 0.33 12.34
C ASP A 68 -7.79 -0.10 11.19
N ASP A 69 -7.96 0.73 10.16
CA ASP A 69 -8.74 0.40 8.97
C ASP A 69 -7.88 -0.34 7.93
N PRO A 70 -8.19 -1.61 7.60
CA PRO A 70 -7.46 -2.34 6.56
C PRO A 70 -7.58 -1.70 5.17
N LEU A 71 -8.66 -0.95 4.89
CA LEU A 71 -8.82 -0.27 3.59
C LEU A 71 -7.75 0.82 3.40
N VAL A 72 -7.37 1.51 4.47
CA VAL A 72 -6.32 2.54 4.43
C VAL A 72 -4.98 1.92 4.03
N HIS A 73 -4.65 0.74 4.56
CA HIS A 73 -3.43 0.02 4.21
C HIS A 73 -3.42 -0.37 2.73
N GLU A 74 -4.52 -0.94 2.25
CA GLU A 74 -4.66 -1.35 0.86
C GLU A 74 -4.57 -0.16 -0.10
N ALA A 75 -5.24 0.94 0.22
CA ALA A 75 -5.25 2.15 -0.59
C ALA A 75 -3.85 2.78 -0.70
N ILE A 76 -3.12 2.85 0.42
CA ILE A 76 -1.73 3.34 0.45
C ILE A 76 -0.82 2.42 -0.38
N ALA A 77 -0.94 1.10 -0.21
CA ALA A 77 -0.15 0.13 -0.96
C ALA A 77 -0.36 0.27 -2.48
N TRP A 78 -1.62 0.43 -2.92
CA TRP A 78 -1.93 0.72 -4.32
C TRP A 78 -1.34 2.04 -4.79
N GLY A 79 -1.49 3.12 -4.03
CA GLY A 79 -0.92 4.43 -4.36
C GLY A 79 0.61 4.39 -4.52
N VAL A 80 1.31 3.65 -3.66
CA VAL A 80 2.77 3.43 -3.78
C VAL A 80 3.09 2.66 -5.05
N MET A 81 2.39 1.54 -5.30
CA MET A 81 2.67 0.70 -6.45
C MET A 81 2.27 1.33 -7.78
N ASN A 82 1.33 2.28 -7.80
CA ASN A 82 1.02 3.10 -8.97
C ASN A 82 2.23 3.96 -9.36
N ARG A 83 2.88 4.60 -8.39
CA ARG A 83 4.13 5.34 -8.64
C ARG A 83 5.22 4.43 -9.20
N VAL A 84 5.37 3.23 -8.65
CA VAL A 84 6.36 2.23 -9.11
C VAL A 84 6.11 1.86 -10.59
N ARG A 85 4.90 1.40 -10.92
CA ARG A 85 4.55 0.96 -12.28
C ARG A 85 4.62 2.09 -13.30
N LEU A 86 4.23 3.30 -12.91
CA LEU A 86 4.32 4.45 -13.79
C LEU A 86 5.79 4.85 -14.05
N ALA A 87 6.64 4.79 -13.03
CA ALA A 87 8.08 5.01 -13.14
C ALA A 87 8.82 3.94 -13.98
N GLU A 88 8.29 2.73 -14.05
CA GLU A 88 8.85 1.67 -14.92
C GLU A 88 8.59 1.96 -16.41
N ARG A 89 7.54 2.73 -16.73
CA ARG A 89 7.11 3.01 -18.12
C ARG A 89 7.36 4.44 -18.60
N SER A 90 7.75 5.37 -17.73
CA SER A 90 8.02 6.77 -18.06
C SER A 90 9.31 7.24 -17.36
N GLU A 91 10.24 7.80 -18.13
CA GLU A 91 11.51 8.32 -17.58
C GLU A 91 11.28 9.57 -16.74
N SER A 92 10.30 10.41 -17.11
CA SER A 92 9.89 11.57 -16.34
C SER A 92 9.33 11.14 -14.98
N MET A 93 8.50 10.10 -14.93
CA MET A 93 7.97 9.56 -13.69
C MET A 93 9.03 8.80 -12.88
N LYS A 94 9.98 8.13 -13.52
CA LYS A 94 11.17 7.56 -12.86
C LYS A 94 12.01 8.64 -12.17
N LYS A 95 12.20 9.80 -12.81
CA LYS A 95 12.88 10.95 -12.21
C LYS A 95 12.07 11.56 -11.06
N ALA A 96 10.76 11.64 -11.19
CA ALA A 96 9.87 12.22 -10.18
C ALA A 96 9.72 11.33 -8.94
N TYR A 97 9.54 10.02 -9.13
CA TYR A 97 9.17 9.08 -8.09
C TYR A 97 10.32 8.19 -7.66
N GLY A 98 11.32 7.93 -8.50
CA GLY A 98 12.37 6.96 -8.25
C GLY A 98 12.11 5.62 -8.96
N SER A 99 13.11 4.74 -8.96
CA SER A 99 13.07 3.46 -9.68
C SER A 99 12.80 2.29 -8.73
N GLY A 100 11.79 1.49 -9.03
CA GLY A 100 11.38 0.34 -8.22
C GLY A 100 10.86 0.75 -6.83
N ILE A 101 10.43 -0.23 -6.03
CA ILE A 101 9.85 0.00 -4.70
C ILE A 101 10.80 0.82 -3.81
N ARG A 102 12.09 0.44 -3.74
CA ARG A 102 13.09 1.16 -2.93
C ARG A 102 13.25 2.61 -3.37
N GLY A 103 13.35 2.86 -4.67
CA GLY A 103 13.49 4.20 -5.21
C GLY A 103 12.28 5.07 -4.87
N VAL A 104 11.07 4.52 -4.96
CA VAL A 104 9.83 5.21 -4.61
C VAL A 104 9.73 5.51 -3.12
N VAL A 105 10.03 4.54 -2.26
CA VAL A 105 9.96 4.69 -0.78
C VAL A 105 10.91 5.79 -0.29
N PHE A 106 12.14 5.83 -0.81
CA PHE A 106 13.19 6.74 -0.30
C PHE A 106 13.39 8.00 -1.14
N LYS A 107 12.61 8.20 -2.21
CA LYS A 107 12.65 9.45 -2.96
C LYS A 107 12.25 10.61 -2.06
N LYS A 108 13.15 11.60 -1.98
CA LYS A 108 12.97 12.81 -1.18
C LYS A 108 11.60 13.44 -1.44
N GLY A 109 10.80 13.61 -0.37
CA GLY A 109 9.50 14.26 -0.42
C GLY A 109 8.29 13.34 -0.62
N GLN A 110 8.47 12.04 -0.88
CA GLN A 110 7.34 11.11 -1.08
C GLN A 110 6.69 10.66 0.23
N PHE A 111 7.49 10.16 1.19
CA PHE A 111 7.04 9.46 2.39
C PHE A 111 7.76 9.97 3.65
N ASN A 112 7.90 11.29 3.74
CA ASN A 112 8.64 11.92 4.84
C ASN A 112 8.14 11.45 6.24
N PRO A 113 6.84 11.22 6.50
CA PRO A 113 6.39 10.61 7.75
C PRO A 113 7.10 9.29 8.06
N ALA A 114 7.06 8.30 7.17
CA ALA A 114 7.64 6.99 7.44
C ALA A 114 9.18 6.93 7.37
N VAL A 115 9.85 7.79 6.60
CA VAL A 115 11.31 7.63 6.35
C VAL A 115 12.20 8.75 6.85
N SER A 116 11.66 9.83 7.40
CA SER A 116 12.49 10.91 7.97
C SER A 116 13.05 10.52 9.33
N PRO A 117 14.36 10.71 9.59
CA PRO A 117 14.99 10.29 10.86
C PRO A 117 14.39 10.87 12.14
N ARG A 118 13.73 12.04 12.05
CA ARG A 118 13.11 12.75 13.19
C ARG A 118 11.62 12.47 13.33
N SER A 119 11.01 11.78 12.37
CA SER A 119 9.57 11.49 12.41
C SER A 119 9.28 10.39 13.43
N ALA A 120 8.19 10.54 14.19
CA ALA A 120 7.71 9.49 15.07
C ALA A 120 7.40 8.20 14.29
N PHE A 121 6.75 8.32 13.12
CA PHE A 121 6.37 7.19 12.26
C PHE A 121 7.57 6.46 11.65
N SER A 122 8.77 7.07 11.63
CA SER A 122 9.98 6.35 11.23
C SER A 122 10.39 5.25 12.21
N LYS A 123 9.99 5.37 13.48
CA LYS A 123 10.16 4.30 14.47
C LYS A 123 9.24 3.14 14.16
N ASP A 124 8.01 3.41 13.76
CA ASP A 124 7.02 2.39 13.39
C ASP A 124 7.41 1.68 12.08
N PHE A 125 8.00 2.40 11.13
CA PHE A 125 8.59 1.80 9.92
C PHE A 125 9.72 0.82 10.25
N LEU A 126 10.63 1.21 11.16
CA LEU A 126 11.76 0.36 11.58
C LEU A 126 11.33 -0.77 12.52
N CYS A 127 10.24 -0.60 13.26
CA CYS A 127 9.80 -1.51 14.32
C CYS A 127 8.27 -1.61 14.36
N PRO A 128 7.63 -2.34 13.43
CA PRO A 128 6.23 -2.69 13.55
C PRO A 128 6.01 -3.52 14.82
N ARG A 129 5.00 -3.15 15.60
CA ARG A 129 4.76 -3.69 16.96
C ARG A 129 3.43 -4.41 17.08
N GLU A 130 2.41 -3.95 16.34
CA GLU A 130 1.05 -4.47 16.42
C GLU A 130 0.81 -5.57 15.38
N PRO A 131 0.61 -6.85 15.78
CA PRO A 131 0.48 -7.96 14.82
C PRO A 131 -0.71 -7.82 13.89
N ALA A 132 -1.84 -7.31 14.37
CA ALA A 132 -3.03 -7.11 13.56
C ALA A 132 -2.79 -6.10 12.42
N LEU A 133 -2.17 -4.97 12.75
CA LEU A 133 -1.90 -3.91 11.78
C LEU A 133 -0.78 -4.31 10.81
N TRP A 134 0.22 -5.04 11.32
CA TRP A 134 1.28 -5.61 10.47
C TRP A 134 0.70 -6.56 9.41
N ARG A 135 -0.25 -7.40 9.80
CA ARG A 135 -0.94 -8.30 8.88
C ARG A 135 -1.68 -7.52 7.78
N PHE A 136 -2.41 -6.46 8.13
CA PHE A 136 -3.05 -5.60 7.12
C PHE A 136 -2.03 -5.01 6.14
N ALA A 137 -0.92 -4.48 6.64
CA ALA A 137 0.14 -3.91 5.80
C ALA A 137 0.79 -4.96 4.88
N LEU A 138 1.03 -6.16 5.38
CA LEU A 138 1.65 -7.25 4.62
C LEU A 138 0.71 -7.80 3.53
N GLU A 139 -0.56 -7.98 3.84
CA GLU A 139 -1.60 -8.40 2.88
C GLU A 139 -1.80 -7.33 1.80
N ALA A 140 -1.91 -6.06 2.20
CA ALA A 140 -2.01 -4.92 1.29
C ALA A 140 -0.80 -4.82 0.34
N ALA A 141 0.42 -4.93 0.87
CA ALA A 141 1.64 -4.92 0.07
C ALA A 141 1.66 -6.08 -0.93
N ALA A 142 1.32 -7.30 -0.51
CA ALA A 142 1.26 -8.46 -1.39
C ALA A 142 0.26 -8.28 -2.53
N ARG A 143 -0.95 -7.81 -2.22
CA ARG A 143 -2.01 -7.56 -3.22
C ARG A 143 -1.61 -6.47 -4.20
N ALA A 144 -1.15 -5.32 -3.70
CA ALA A 144 -0.73 -4.22 -4.56
C ALA A 144 0.47 -4.58 -5.44
N MET A 145 1.39 -5.44 -4.97
CA MET A 145 2.50 -5.96 -5.76
C MET A 145 2.06 -6.92 -6.86
N ALA A 146 1.09 -7.81 -6.58
CA ALA A 146 0.51 -8.69 -7.61
C ALA A 146 -0.11 -7.87 -8.76
N GLY A 147 -0.70 -6.71 -8.46
CA GLY A 147 -1.16 -5.76 -9.49
C GLY A 147 -2.51 -6.10 -10.11
N GLU A 148 -3.15 -7.17 -9.66
CA GLU A 148 -4.46 -7.60 -10.12
C GLU A 148 -5.56 -6.68 -9.57
N ARG A 149 -6.50 -6.28 -10.43
CA ARG A 149 -7.72 -5.53 -10.06
C ARG A 149 -7.41 -4.27 -9.22
N ASN A 150 -6.48 -3.46 -9.70
CA ASN A 150 -6.17 -2.18 -9.07
C ASN A 150 -7.41 -1.28 -8.98
N PRO A 151 -7.91 -0.95 -7.78
CA PRO A 151 -9.14 -0.17 -7.59
C PRO A 151 -9.02 1.28 -8.05
N LEU A 152 -7.80 1.75 -8.28
CA LEU A 152 -7.50 3.13 -8.69
C LEU A 152 -7.40 3.30 -10.22
N ILE A 153 -7.64 2.24 -10.99
CA ILE A 153 -7.84 2.31 -12.44
C ILE A 153 -9.33 2.56 -12.67
N GLN A 154 -9.69 3.75 -13.17
CA GLN A 154 -11.09 4.17 -13.29
C GLN A 154 -11.44 4.74 -14.68
N THR A 155 -10.46 5.28 -15.40
CA THR A 155 -10.69 5.89 -16.72
C THR A 155 -10.45 4.90 -17.86
N PRO A 156 -11.07 5.09 -19.05
CA PRO A 156 -10.80 4.25 -20.22
C PRO A 156 -9.32 4.13 -20.54
N TRP A 157 -8.58 5.24 -20.49
CA TRP A 157 -7.14 5.25 -20.74
C TRP A 157 -6.37 4.38 -19.73
N GLU A 158 -6.70 4.49 -18.44
CA GLU A 158 -6.04 3.70 -17.38
C GLU A 158 -6.32 2.20 -17.56
N HIS A 159 -7.55 1.84 -17.98
CA HIS A 159 -7.92 0.46 -18.29
C HIS A 159 -7.16 -0.09 -19.51
N GLU A 160 -7.14 0.67 -20.61
CA GLU A 160 -6.43 0.30 -21.84
C GLU A 160 -4.93 0.11 -21.61
N ASN A 161 -4.34 0.89 -20.70
CA ASN A 161 -2.91 0.85 -20.42
C ASN A 161 -2.53 -0.04 -19.24
N ASN A 162 -3.51 -0.58 -18.51
CA ASN A 162 -3.32 -1.25 -17.22
C ASN A 162 -2.39 -0.45 -16.28
N LEU A 163 -2.62 0.85 -16.18
CA LEU A 163 -1.87 1.79 -15.36
C LEU A 163 -2.82 2.76 -14.69
N SER A 164 -2.65 3.00 -13.39
CA SER A 164 -3.37 4.08 -12.71
C SER A 164 -2.56 5.37 -12.76
N LEU A 165 -3.23 6.48 -13.03
CA LEU A 165 -2.69 7.83 -12.92
C LEU A 165 -2.93 8.42 -11.52
N VAL A 166 -3.56 7.67 -10.60
CA VAL A 166 -3.73 8.04 -9.20
C VAL A 166 -2.43 7.79 -8.44
N VAL A 167 -1.64 8.84 -8.31
CA VAL A 167 -0.26 8.79 -7.81
C VAL A 167 0.00 9.76 -6.66
N ASN A 168 -0.96 10.61 -6.31
CA ASN A 168 -0.85 11.52 -5.18
C ASN A 168 -1.91 11.19 -4.14
N PHE A 169 -1.53 11.26 -2.88
CA PHE A 169 -2.45 11.09 -1.75
C PHE A 169 -2.07 11.99 -0.59
N TYR A 170 -3.09 12.39 0.16
CA TYR A 170 -2.99 13.30 1.30
C TYR A 170 -3.82 12.74 2.46
N TYR A 171 -3.38 12.99 3.70
CA TYR A 171 -3.98 12.46 4.92
C TYR A 171 -4.59 13.62 5.73
N PRO A 172 -5.89 13.94 5.57
CA PRO A 172 -6.49 15.13 6.17
C PRO A 172 -6.46 15.15 7.69
N LYS A 173 -6.49 13.97 8.32
CA LYS A 173 -6.52 13.80 9.78
C LYS A 173 -5.17 13.47 10.39
N SER A 174 -4.10 13.43 9.58
CA SER A 174 -2.75 13.24 10.09
C SER A 174 -2.36 14.36 11.05
N THR A 175 -1.62 14.04 12.10
CA THR A 175 -1.02 15.04 13.00
C THR A 175 0.00 15.94 12.30
N GLN A 176 0.44 15.55 11.08
CA GLN A 176 1.36 16.32 10.24
C GLN A 176 0.62 17.16 9.18
N ALA A 177 -0.70 17.02 9.07
CA ALA A 177 -1.52 17.81 8.16
C ALA A 177 -1.58 19.27 8.61
N LYS A 178 -1.54 20.21 7.65
CA LYS A 178 -1.70 21.65 7.92
C LYS A 178 -3.16 22.13 7.76
N GLY A 179 -4.06 21.21 7.45
CA GLY A 179 -5.45 21.48 7.14
C GLY A 179 -6.10 20.32 6.39
N PRO A 180 -7.39 20.41 6.05
CA PRO A 180 -8.12 19.33 5.38
C PRO A 180 -7.71 19.10 3.93
N TYR A 181 -7.06 20.09 3.30
CA TYR A 181 -6.65 20.05 1.89
C TYR A 181 -5.13 20.20 1.77
N PRO A 182 -4.47 19.48 0.83
CA PRO A 182 -3.08 19.70 0.54
C PRO A 182 -2.87 21.06 -0.17
N PRO A 183 -1.71 21.71 0.01
CA PRO A 183 -1.45 23.05 -0.51
C PRO A 183 -1.39 23.14 -2.05
N TRP A 184 -1.32 22.00 -2.74
CA TRP A 184 -1.28 21.92 -4.20
C TRP A 184 -2.64 21.57 -4.82
N GLU A 185 -3.68 21.36 -4.01
CA GLU A 185 -5.04 21.16 -4.53
C GLU A 185 -5.50 22.41 -5.32
N GLY A 186 -6.11 22.19 -6.49
CA GLY A 186 -6.51 23.28 -7.39
C GLY A 186 -5.40 23.78 -8.34
N GLY A 187 -4.17 23.25 -8.25
CA GLY A 187 -3.04 23.64 -9.10
C GLY A 187 -3.09 23.14 -10.55
N GLY A 188 -4.17 22.48 -10.98
CA GLY A 188 -4.41 22.03 -12.36
C GLY A 188 -3.62 20.81 -12.85
N ALA A 189 -2.51 20.44 -12.19
CA ALA A 189 -1.73 19.25 -12.54
C ALA A 189 -2.35 17.94 -12.01
N LEU A 190 -3.20 18.05 -10.99
CA LEU A 190 -3.78 16.94 -10.25
C LEU A 190 -5.29 17.14 -10.09
N GLU A 191 -6.04 16.06 -10.24
CA GLU A 191 -7.49 16.01 -10.09
C GLU A 191 -7.85 15.16 -8.88
N PHE A 192 -8.63 15.71 -7.94
CA PHE A 192 -9.17 14.97 -6.81
C PHE A 192 -10.22 13.97 -7.30
N ILE A 193 -10.15 12.71 -6.84
CA ILE A 193 -11.01 11.63 -7.37
C ILE A 193 -12.20 11.28 -6.48
N GLY A 194 -12.36 11.95 -5.33
CA GLY A 194 -13.42 11.62 -4.39
C GLY A 194 -13.12 10.39 -3.54
N ASP A 195 -14.19 9.75 -3.07
CA ASP A 195 -14.14 8.48 -2.35
C ASP A 195 -13.73 7.34 -3.28
N VAL A 196 -13.09 6.30 -2.73
CA VAL A 196 -12.55 5.20 -3.52
C VAL A 196 -13.21 3.88 -3.12
N MET A 197 -13.71 3.12 -4.09
CA MET A 197 -14.16 1.75 -3.88
C MET A 197 -12.98 0.79 -3.91
N ILE A 198 -12.77 0.04 -2.83
CA ILE A 198 -11.77 -1.02 -2.72
C ILE A 198 -12.51 -2.33 -2.47
N GLY A 199 -12.60 -3.16 -3.50
CA GLY A 199 -13.53 -4.28 -3.51
C GLY A 199 -14.98 -3.78 -3.45
N ASP A 200 -15.73 -4.24 -2.47
CA ASP A 200 -17.13 -3.87 -2.19
C ASP A 200 -17.27 -2.78 -1.12
N ARG A 201 -16.15 -2.26 -0.58
CA ARG A 201 -16.16 -1.26 0.48
C ARG A 201 -15.68 0.09 -0.02
N MET A 202 -16.32 1.14 0.49
CA MET A 202 -15.95 2.52 0.20
C MET A 202 -14.93 3.02 1.23
N LEU A 203 -13.83 3.58 0.75
CA LEU A 203 -12.87 4.35 1.54
C LEU A 203 -13.20 5.85 1.41
N PRO A 204 -13.63 6.52 2.50
CA PRO A 204 -13.91 7.94 2.47
C PRO A 204 -12.66 8.79 2.22
N ALA A 205 -12.82 9.87 1.46
CA ALA A 205 -11.74 10.83 1.21
C ALA A 205 -11.27 11.56 2.48
N GLU A 206 -12.06 11.56 3.55
CA GLU A 206 -11.63 12.07 4.85
C GLU A 206 -10.53 11.22 5.51
N HIS A 207 -10.43 9.93 5.16
CA HIS A 207 -9.36 9.05 5.61
C HIS A 207 -8.10 9.27 4.76
N VAL A 208 -8.25 9.14 3.43
CA VAL A 208 -7.18 9.36 2.46
C VAL A 208 -7.75 10.03 1.22
N ARG A 209 -7.25 11.23 0.90
CA ARG A 209 -7.59 11.93 -0.34
C ARG A 209 -6.68 11.46 -1.45
N PHE A 210 -7.24 10.99 -2.56
CA PHE A 210 -6.49 10.53 -3.73
C PHE A 210 -6.60 11.50 -4.90
N TYR A 211 -5.51 11.58 -5.67
CA TYR A 211 -5.41 12.51 -6.79
C TYR A 211 -4.73 11.87 -7.99
N ARG A 212 -5.36 12.11 -9.14
CA ARG A 212 -4.96 11.64 -10.46
C ARG A 212 -4.15 12.70 -11.18
N LEU A 213 -3.15 12.31 -11.95
CA LEU A 213 -2.54 13.21 -12.95
C LEU A 213 -3.61 13.64 -13.95
N ALA A 214 -3.78 14.96 -14.17
CA ALA A 214 -4.77 15.49 -15.11
C ALA A 214 -4.53 15.02 -16.55
N ARG A 215 -3.29 14.62 -16.88
CA ARG A 215 -2.92 14.04 -18.17
C ARG A 215 -1.88 12.92 -17.98
N PRO A 216 -1.88 11.89 -18.84
CA PRO A 216 -0.80 10.92 -18.87
C PRO A 216 0.57 11.58 -19.11
N PRO A 217 1.68 11.02 -18.58
CA PRO A 217 3.02 11.47 -18.90
C PRO A 217 3.28 11.44 -20.42
N ALA A 218 3.82 12.53 -20.97
CA ALA A 218 4.05 12.65 -22.41
C ALA A 218 5.11 11.67 -22.96
N ASP A 219 6.00 11.18 -22.10
CA ASP A 219 7.08 10.26 -22.44
C ASP A 219 6.74 8.79 -22.14
N LEU A 220 5.46 8.48 -21.91
CA LEU A 220 5.03 7.14 -21.57
C LEU A 220 5.23 6.18 -22.74
N LYS A 221 6.01 5.12 -22.50
CA LYS A 221 6.30 4.12 -23.53
C LYS A 221 5.04 3.26 -23.80
N PRO A 222 4.75 2.91 -25.08
CA PRO A 222 3.66 1.99 -25.40
C PRO A 222 3.74 0.70 -24.60
N ALA A 223 2.60 0.11 -24.26
CA ALA A 223 2.58 -1.23 -23.65
C ALA A 223 3.25 -2.21 -24.63
N ARG A 224 4.24 -2.97 -24.16
CA ARG A 224 4.87 -4.05 -24.91
C ARG A 224 4.13 -5.35 -24.64
#